data_AF-A0A956XPN0-F1
#
_entry.id   AF-A0A956XPN0-F1
#
_cell.length_a   1.000
_cell.length_b   1.000
_cell.length_c   1.000
_cell.angle_alpha   90.00
_cell.angle_beta   90.00
_cell.angle_gamma   90.00
#
_symmetry.space_group_name_H-M   'P 1'
#
loop_
_entity.id
_entity.type
_entity.pdbx_description
1 polymer ?
#
loop_
_entity_poly.entity_id
_entity_poly.type
_entity_poly.pdbx_seq_one_letter_code
_entity_poly.pdbx_strand_id
1 'polypeptide(L)'
;MFNWLSNIFSDRQQLRSDTPHVEAVAVHNSALYNDALSAASNGEIYQQSPWIYVAVNRIAEAGALVPLRVLRLDGERRLQVDRHPLEVLLDAPNPFLSRFELFEQTLGMLELTGNAYWYLTGNNRGQPAQIWPLRADRVSIVPDPQGYVRGYVYEVDGKRIPYEPLEIVHFKRWHPANDYYGLSALSAARLAISSDRAMARWNHNTFGQDNGVPAGIVAIQDNITDGDFERIKREWRSSYGGAQRKTAFLRGGTVTWQNIGLSHTDLDFLKGRQAHRDEILNIFGIPVGLVSENATEANAKVAERQFIERTLWPKLVRLAQKITQELLPFYPGEHIAEFEDIRPTDTQARLDEIRTAQAVLSINEIRARYYDLPSAPWGEVPVSLARQDAVRQALTPAPMLPDPDSDDEVQTASAAKSQADELAQWERFALKRLGRSGGRPFEVTVIPDELAFEISAKLLAADSKEAIKAVFEEAQVRLNALADGDADGDGEAVQEETR
;
A
#
# COMPACT_ATOMS: atom_id res chain seq x y z
N MET A 1 -35.44 5.08 11.95
CA MET A 1 -34.15 5.31 11.26
C MET A 1 -34.36 4.89 9.82
N PHE A 2 -34.31 5.82 8.86
CA PHE A 2 -34.72 5.59 7.47
C PHE A 2 -33.76 4.63 6.76
N ASN A 3 -34.23 3.43 6.40
CA ASN A 3 -33.41 2.37 5.80
C ASN A 3 -33.46 2.45 4.27
N TRP A 4 -32.73 3.43 3.73
CA TRP A 4 -32.64 3.78 2.30
C TRP A 4 -32.16 2.63 1.39
N LEU A 5 -31.45 1.64 1.96
CA LEU A 5 -31.02 0.42 1.29
C LEU A 5 -32.21 -0.38 0.71
N SER A 6 -33.37 -0.38 1.39
CA SER A 6 -34.55 -1.13 0.95
C SER A 6 -35.11 -0.69 -0.43
N ASN A 7 -34.90 0.58 -0.81
CA ASN A 7 -35.37 1.10 -2.09
C ASN A 7 -34.48 0.66 -3.26
N ILE A 8 -33.18 0.44 -3.03
CA ILE A 8 -32.24 -0.08 -4.04
C ILE A 8 -32.56 -1.55 -4.41
N PHE A 9 -33.21 -2.29 -3.51
CA PHE A 9 -33.42 -3.74 -3.64
C PHE A 9 -34.85 -4.17 -4.06
N SER A 10 -35.68 -3.22 -4.51
CA SER A 10 -37.13 -3.43 -4.67
C SER A 10 -37.57 -4.21 -5.92
N ASP A 11 -36.74 -4.30 -6.96
CA ASP A 11 -37.10 -4.90 -8.26
C ASP A 11 -36.81 -6.41 -8.41
N ARG A 12 -36.31 -7.09 -7.37
CA ARG A 12 -36.02 -8.55 -7.45
C ARG A 12 -37.19 -9.39 -6.97
N GLN A 13 -37.50 -10.47 -7.71
CA GLN A 13 -38.47 -11.48 -7.31
C GLN A 13 -38.11 -12.01 -5.90
N GLN A 14 -38.95 -11.66 -4.91
CA GLN A 14 -38.79 -12.15 -3.54
C GLN A 14 -38.94 -13.67 -3.54
N LEU A 15 -37.94 -14.38 -3.00
CA LEU A 15 -38.10 -15.80 -2.69
C LEU A 15 -39.24 -15.93 -1.67
N ARG A 16 -40.24 -16.75 -1.98
CA ARG A 16 -41.29 -17.10 -1.01
C ARG A 16 -40.63 -17.74 0.22
N SER A 17 -41.06 -17.30 1.40
CA SER A 17 -40.54 -17.68 2.72
C SER A 17 -40.43 -19.19 2.95
N ASP A 18 -41.21 -19.98 2.21
CA ASP A 18 -41.46 -21.40 2.48
C ASP A 18 -40.51 -22.35 1.74
N THR A 19 -39.38 -21.84 1.22
CA THR A 19 -38.39 -22.68 0.56
C THR A 19 -37.51 -23.36 1.63
N PRO A 20 -37.52 -24.70 1.77
CA PRO A 20 -36.90 -25.42 2.89
C PRO A 20 -35.39 -25.16 3.04
N HIS A 21 -34.72 -24.78 1.95
CA HIS A 21 -33.30 -24.43 1.95
C HIS A 21 -33.02 -23.12 2.71
N VAL A 22 -33.96 -22.19 2.72
CA VAL A 22 -33.74 -20.85 3.28
C VAL A 22 -33.98 -20.83 4.80
N GLU A 23 -34.87 -21.69 5.29
CA GLU A 23 -35.07 -21.91 6.73
C GLU A 23 -33.88 -22.66 7.36
N ALA A 24 -33.37 -23.72 6.70
CA ALA A 24 -32.16 -24.41 7.13
C ALA A 24 -30.93 -23.48 7.19
N VAL A 25 -30.84 -22.55 6.24
CA VAL A 25 -29.77 -21.54 6.17
C VAL A 25 -29.86 -20.50 7.29
N ALA A 26 -31.07 -20.05 7.66
CA ALA A 26 -31.26 -19.13 8.79
C ALA A 26 -30.92 -19.78 10.15
N VAL A 27 -31.29 -21.04 10.34
CA VAL A 27 -30.92 -21.81 11.55
C VAL A 27 -29.41 -21.97 11.64
N HIS A 28 -28.73 -22.30 10.53
CA HIS A 28 -27.26 -22.43 10.50
C HIS A 28 -26.54 -21.11 10.86
N ASN A 29 -27.01 -19.97 10.34
CA ASN A 29 -26.42 -18.66 10.62
C ASN A 29 -26.61 -18.21 12.07
N SER A 30 -27.76 -18.52 12.68
CA SER A 30 -28.01 -18.22 14.08
C SER A 30 -26.99 -18.91 15.00
N ALA A 31 -26.54 -20.11 14.66
CA ALA A 31 -25.54 -20.86 15.43
C ALA A 31 -24.10 -20.38 15.22
N LEU A 32 -23.78 -19.77 14.07
CA LEU A 32 -22.42 -19.30 13.75
C LEU A 32 -22.09 -17.94 14.39
N TYR A 33 -23.08 -17.06 14.52
CA TYR A 33 -22.89 -15.70 14.99
C TYR A 33 -23.45 -15.41 16.40
N ASN A 34 -24.31 -16.29 16.92
CA ASN A 34 -24.75 -16.29 18.31
C ASN A 34 -24.30 -17.60 18.96
N ASP A 35 -23.27 -17.52 19.79
CA ASP A 35 -22.74 -18.69 20.51
C ASP A 35 -23.23 -18.70 21.98
N ALA A 36 -23.51 -19.89 22.51
CA ALA A 36 -24.08 -20.11 23.84
C ALA A 36 -23.20 -19.58 24.99
N LEU A 37 -21.91 -19.36 24.75
CA LEU A 37 -20.96 -18.81 25.73
C LEU A 37 -21.11 -17.28 25.94
N SER A 38 -21.79 -16.59 25.02
CA SER A 38 -22.00 -15.14 25.08
C SER A 38 -23.31 -14.81 24.37
N ALA A 39 -24.36 -14.47 25.13
CA ALA A 39 -25.62 -13.97 24.59
C ALA A 39 -25.49 -12.69 23.72
N ALA A 40 -24.29 -12.09 23.67
CA ALA A 40 -23.99 -10.90 22.90
C ALA A 40 -23.48 -11.22 21.48
N SER A 41 -24.03 -10.53 20.49
CA SER A 41 -23.57 -10.57 19.11
C SER A 41 -22.10 -10.09 18.97
N ASN A 42 -21.41 -10.49 17.89
CA ASN A 42 -20.04 -10.02 17.63
C ASN A 42 -19.95 -8.47 17.58
N GLY A 43 -21.01 -7.80 17.10
CA GLY A 43 -21.10 -6.34 17.09
C GLY A 43 -21.17 -5.73 18.50
N GLU A 44 -21.93 -6.33 19.41
CA GLU A 44 -21.95 -5.90 20.82
C GLU A 44 -20.62 -6.13 21.52
N ILE A 45 -19.94 -7.25 21.22
CA ILE A 45 -18.61 -7.54 21.76
C ILE A 45 -17.62 -6.44 21.36
N TYR A 46 -17.63 -6.03 20.09
CA TYR A 46 -16.81 -4.92 19.60
C TYR A 46 -17.16 -3.59 20.29
N GLN A 47 -18.44 -3.27 20.47
CA GLN A 47 -18.88 -2.02 21.13
C GLN A 47 -18.53 -1.96 22.62
N GLN A 48 -18.48 -3.11 23.30
CA GLN A 48 -18.33 -3.17 24.76
C GLN A 48 -16.90 -3.51 25.22
N SER A 49 -16.04 -4.02 24.35
CA SER A 49 -14.67 -4.40 24.70
C SER A 49 -13.66 -3.39 24.12
N PRO A 50 -12.96 -2.61 24.96
CA PRO A 50 -12.03 -1.59 24.49
C PRO A 50 -10.83 -2.20 23.73
N TRP A 51 -10.35 -3.37 24.15
CA TRP A 51 -9.20 -4.02 23.53
C TRP A 51 -9.51 -4.51 22.11
N ILE A 52 -10.73 -5.00 21.88
CA ILE A 52 -11.19 -5.43 20.56
C ILE A 52 -11.41 -4.22 19.66
N TYR A 53 -12.03 -3.16 20.18
CA TYR A 53 -12.21 -1.91 19.44
C TYR A 53 -10.87 -1.37 18.92
N VAL A 54 -9.89 -1.25 19.82
CA VAL A 54 -8.53 -0.79 19.46
C VAL A 54 -7.88 -1.73 18.45
N ALA A 55 -8.01 -3.04 18.64
CA ALA A 55 -7.34 -3.99 17.77
C ALA A 55 -7.90 -4.00 16.34
N VAL A 56 -9.23 -4.07 16.23
CA VAL A 56 -9.92 -4.11 14.95
C VAL A 56 -9.73 -2.79 14.21
N ASN A 57 -9.88 -1.65 14.88
CA ASN A 57 -9.71 -0.34 14.22
C ASN A 57 -8.27 -0.12 13.76
N ARG A 58 -7.27 -0.48 14.58
CA ARG A 58 -5.87 -0.32 14.17
C ARG A 58 -5.55 -1.10 12.90
N ILE A 59 -6.08 -2.33 12.76
CA ILE A 59 -5.90 -3.15 11.56
C ILE A 59 -6.69 -2.57 10.38
N ALA A 60 -7.96 -2.18 10.62
CA ALA A 60 -8.85 -1.68 9.58
C ALA A 60 -8.39 -0.35 9.00
N GLU A 61 -8.07 0.62 9.86
CA GLU A 61 -7.55 1.95 9.47
C GLU A 61 -6.21 1.80 8.76
N ALA A 62 -5.26 1.05 9.32
CA ALA A 62 -3.94 0.89 8.71
C ALA A 62 -4.00 0.21 7.34
N GLY A 63 -4.93 -0.75 7.15
CA GLY A 63 -5.12 -1.38 5.85
C GLY A 63 -5.87 -0.50 4.85
N ALA A 64 -6.83 0.30 5.32
CA ALA A 64 -7.59 1.23 4.49
C ALA A 64 -6.75 2.42 3.98
N LEU A 65 -5.67 2.78 4.68
CA LEU A 65 -4.70 3.78 4.24
C LEU A 65 -3.94 3.37 2.97
N VAL A 66 -3.74 2.07 2.77
CA VAL A 66 -2.85 1.57 1.72
C VAL A 66 -3.55 1.63 0.37
N PRO A 67 -3.00 2.35 -0.62
CA PRO A 67 -3.62 2.42 -1.94
C PRO A 67 -3.50 1.07 -2.67
N LEU A 68 -4.58 0.67 -3.32
CA LEU A 68 -4.60 -0.44 -4.26
C LEU A 68 -4.28 0.08 -5.66
N ARG A 69 -3.40 -0.63 -6.37
CA ARG A 69 -3.05 -0.37 -7.77
C ARG A 69 -3.36 -1.59 -8.62
N VAL A 70 -3.72 -1.34 -9.88
CA VAL A 70 -3.92 -2.38 -10.89
C VAL A 70 -2.75 -2.34 -11.86
N LEU A 71 -2.09 -3.49 -11.99
CA LEU A 71 -0.99 -3.73 -12.90
C LEU A 71 -1.50 -4.59 -14.05
N ARG A 72 -1.05 -4.30 -15.28
CA ARG A 72 -1.26 -5.16 -16.44
C ARG A 72 -0.07 -6.08 -16.62
N LEU A 73 -0.34 -7.35 -16.86
CA LEU A 73 0.68 -8.33 -17.22
C LEU A 73 0.97 -8.23 -18.73
N ASP A 74 2.27 -8.14 -19.05
CA ASP A 74 2.79 -8.26 -20.40
C ASP A 74 3.91 -9.31 -20.38
N GLY A 75 3.51 -10.58 -20.52
CA GLY A 75 4.36 -11.73 -20.21
C GLY A 75 4.77 -11.75 -18.74
N GLU A 76 6.07 -11.70 -18.45
CA GLU A 76 6.59 -11.62 -17.08
C GLU A 76 6.62 -10.19 -16.53
N ARG A 77 6.41 -9.17 -17.36
CA ARG A 77 6.48 -7.76 -16.95
C ARG A 77 5.16 -7.31 -16.32
N ARG A 78 5.29 -6.57 -15.23
CA ARG A 78 4.18 -5.89 -14.55
C ARG A 78 4.23 -4.41 -14.92
N LEU A 79 3.31 -3.98 -15.76
CA LEU A 79 3.20 -2.60 -16.20
C LEU A 79 2.12 -1.89 -15.38
N GLN A 80 2.46 -0.77 -14.77
CA GLN A 80 1.48 0.05 -14.07
C GLN A 80 0.47 0.61 -15.08
N VAL A 81 -0.82 0.46 -14.77
CA VAL A 81 -1.90 1.08 -15.54
C VAL A 81 -2.34 2.33 -14.83
N ASP A 82 -2.13 3.49 -15.45
CA ASP A 82 -2.60 4.75 -14.89
C ASP A 82 -4.14 4.79 -14.87
N ARG A 83 -4.71 5.01 -13.68
CA ARG A 83 -6.16 5.17 -13.46
C ARG A 83 -7.00 4.05 -14.09
N HIS A 84 -6.72 2.81 -13.72
CA HIS A 84 -7.55 1.69 -14.16
C HIS A 84 -9.02 1.89 -13.72
N PRO A 85 -10.04 1.50 -14.52
CA PRO A 85 -11.45 1.70 -14.16
C PRO A 85 -11.86 1.13 -12.79
N LEU A 86 -11.26 0.01 -12.38
CA LEU A 86 -11.45 -0.53 -11.02
C LEU A 86 -10.92 0.41 -9.92
N GLU A 87 -9.80 1.09 -10.14
CA GLU A 87 -9.27 2.07 -9.18
C GLU A 87 -10.24 3.26 -9.04
N VAL A 88 -10.78 3.73 -10.16
CA VAL A 88 -11.79 4.80 -10.19
C VAL A 88 -13.07 4.37 -9.46
N LEU A 89 -13.51 3.13 -9.68
CA LEU A 89 -14.64 2.55 -8.95
C LEU A 89 -14.35 2.46 -7.45
N LEU A 90 -13.14 2.06 -7.05
CA LEU A 90 -12.77 1.95 -5.64
C LEU A 90 -12.59 3.31 -4.96
N ASP A 91 -12.25 4.38 -5.68
CA ASP A 91 -12.16 5.73 -5.13
C ASP A 91 -13.55 6.26 -4.68
N ALA A 92 -14.59 5.94 -5.47
CA ALA A 92 -15.98 6.26 -5.16
C ALA A 92 -16.89 5.02 -5.35
N PRO A 93 -16.81 4.03 -4.43
CA PRO A 93 -17.47 2.73 -4.59
C PRO A 93 -18.99 2.85 -4.65
N ASN A 94 -19.55 3.81 -3.94
CA ASN A 94 -20.95 4.18 -4.02
C ASN A 94 -21.11 5.66 -3.63
N PRO A 95 -22.31 6.27 -3.76
CA PRO A 95 -22.50 7.69 -3.46
C PRO A 95 -22.28 8.10 -1.99
N PHE A 96 -22.09 7.15 -1.08
CA PHE A 96 -22.08 7.39 0.37
C PHE A 96 -20.77 6.99 1.04
N LEU A 97 -19.99 6.09 0.45
CA LEU A 97 -18.75 5.58 1.00
C LEU A 97 -17.57 6.01 0.15
N SER A 98 -16.51 6.41 0.84
CA SER A 98 -15.18 6.54 0.27
C SER A 98 -14.46 5.20 0.19
N ARG A 99 -13.35 5.17 -0.55
CA ARG A 99 -12.42 4.02 -0.58
C ARG A 99 -11.99 3.57 0.82
N PHE A 100 -11.66 4.55 1.67
CA PHE A 100 -11.19 4.29 3.03
C PHE A 100 -12.25 3.55 3.84
N GLU A 101 -13.48 4.07 3.85
CA GLU A 101 -14.59 3.45 4.60
C GLU A 101 -14.96 2.06 4.06
N LEU A 102 -14.84 1.83 2.75
CA LEU A 102 -15.07 0.50 2.17
C LEU A 102 -14.05 -0.51 2.70
N PHE A 103 -12.75 -0.20 2.63
CA PHE A 103 -11.71 -1.12 3.11
C PHE A 103 -11.73 -1.26 4.63
N GLU A 104 -12.00 -0.19 5.35
CA GLU A 104 -12.15 -0.20 6.81
C GLU A 104 -13.27 -1.17 7.22
N GLN A 105 -14.46 -1.05 6.63
CA GLN A 105 -15.58 -1.97 6.89
C GLN A 105 -15.24 -3.41 6.51
N THR A 106 -14.52 -3.61 5.40
CA THR A 106 -14.15 -4.94 4.91
C THR A 106 -13.18 -5.64 5.84
N LEU A 107 -12.10 -4.97 6.22
CA LEU A 107 -11.12 -5.49 7.17
C LEU A 107 -11.73 -5.67 8.55
N GLY A 108 -12.56 -4.72 9.01
CA GLY A 108 -13.29 -4.81 10.26
C GLY A 108 -14.18 -6.05 10.32
N MET A 109 -15.01 -6.28 9.29
CA MET A 109 -15.87 -7.47 9.22
C MET A 109 -15.08 -8.78 9.15
N LEU A 110 -13.94 -8.80 8.44
CA LEU A 110 -13.05 -9.96 8.39
C LEU A 110 -12.44 -10.30 9.76
N GLU A 111 -12.12 -9.31 10.58
CA GLU A 111 -11.59 -9.55 11.94
C GLU A 111 -12.69 -9.96 12.93
N LEU A 112 -13.90 -9.39 12.81
CA LEU A 112 -15.02 -9.68 13.70
C LEU A 112 -15.73 -11.00 13.39
N THR A 113 -16.01 -11.26 12.11
CA THR A 113 -16.88 -12.36 11.67
C THR A 113 -16.14 -13.39 10.81
N GLY A 114 -14.92 -13.10 10.36
CA GLY A 114 -14.16 -13.99 9.48
C GLY A 114 -14.59 -13.91 8.02
N ASN A 115 -15.65 -13.16 7.73
CA ASN A 115 -16.29 -13.01 6.43
C ASN A 115 -16.54 -11.51 6.15
N ALA A 116 -16.37 -11.10 4.90
CA ALA A 116 -16.87 -9.81 4.42
C ALA A 116 -17.42 -10.02 3.01
N TYR A 117 -18.43 -9.24 2.65
CA TYR A 117 -19.15 -9.40 1.40
C TYR A 117 -19.28 -8.05 0.72
N TRP A 118 -18.96 -7.99 -0.56
CA TRP A 118 -19.31 -6.84 -1.40
C TRP A 118 -20.36 -7.25 -2.40
N TYR A 119 -21.45 -6.49 -2.44
CA TYR A 119 -22.43 -6.56 -3.50
C TYR A 119 -22.05 -5.64 -4.65
N LEU A 120 -21.92 -6.23 -5.83
CA LEU A 120 -21.63 -5.56 -7.07
C LEU A 120 -22.94 -5.24 -7.79
N THR A 121 -23.22 -3.96 -7.95
CA THR A 121 -24.35 -3.50 -8.79
C THR A 121 -23.87 -3.26 -10.21
N GLY A 122 -24.73 -3.51 -11.18
CA GLY A 122 -24.45 -3.26 -12.60
C GLY A 122 -25.32 -4.13 -13.48
N ASN A 123 -25.24 -3.94 -14.80
CA ASN A 123 -25.87 -4.86 -15.74
C ASN A 123 -25.16 -6.21 -15.61
N ASN A 124 -25.89 -7.31 -15.37
CA ASN A 124 -25.41 -8.67 -15.01
C ASN A 124 -24.37 -9.34 -15.95
N ARG A 125 -23.78 -8.62 -16.91
CA ARG A 125 -22.72 -9.07 -17.84
C ARG A 125 -21.66 -8.00 -18.17
N GLY A 126 -21.65 -6.87 -17.44
CA GLY A 126 -20.75 -5.74 -17.69
C GLY A 126 -19.87 -5.40 -16.48
N GLN A 127 -19.07 -4.34 -16.61
CA GLN A 127 -18.26 -3.82 -15.50
C GLN A 127 -19.17 -3.36 -14.34
N PRO A 128 -18.83 -3.69 -13.09
CA PRO A 128 -19.61 -3.26 -11.93
C PRO A 128 -19.63 -1.74 -11.84
N ALA A 129 -20.81 -1.17 -11.59
CA ALA A 129 -21.04 0.26 -11.48
C ALA A 129 -20.87 0.78 -10.05
N GLN A 130 -21.25 -0.02 -9.05
CA GLN A 130 -21.08 0.34 -7.62
C GLN A 130 -20.79 -0.89 -6.78
N ILE A 131 -20.11 -0.67 -5.66
CA ILE A 131 -19.73 -1.65 -4.66
C ILE A 131 -20.39 -1.30 -3.32
N TRP A 132 -21.11 -2.28 -2.77
CA TRP A 132 -21.87 -2.15 -1.53
C TRP A 132 -21.37 -3.15 -0.49
N PRO A 133 -20.73 -2.72 0.61
CA PRO A 133 -20.37 -3.63 1.68
C PRO A 133 -21.64 -4.14 2.37
N LEU A 134 -21.84 -5.46 2.37
CA LEU A 134 -22.94 -6.09 3.10
C LEU A 134 -22.45 -6.53 4.46
N ARG A 135 -23.29 -6.33 5.48
CA ARG A 135 -23.02 -6.86 6.81
C ARG A 135 -23.07 -8.39 6.80
N ALA A 136 -22.01 -9.03 7.27
CA ALA A 136 -21.86 -10.49 7.24
C ALA A 136 -22.88 -11.24 8.12
N ASP A 137 -23.40 -10.60 9.18
CA ASP A 137 -24.42 -11.18 10.07
C ASP A 137 -25.77 -11.41 9.38
N ARG A 138 -25.99 -10.76 8.23
CA ARG A 138 -27.22 -10.81 7.44
C ARG A 138 -27.08 -11.57 6.13
N VAL A 139 -25.88 -12.08 5.83
CA VAL A 139 -25.60 -12.83 4.61
C VAL A 139 -25.56 -14.32 4.92
N SER A 140 -26.19 -15.10 4.06
CA SER A 140 -26.22 -16.54 4.17
C SER A 140 -25.84 -17.20 2.85
N ILE A 141 -24.97 -18.22 2.92
CA ILE A 141 -24.47 -18.92 1.73
C ILE A 141 -25.42 -20.07 1.40
N VAL A 142 -25.82 -20.19 0.14
CA VAL A 142 -26.57 -21.34 -0.37
C VAL A 142 -25.58 -22.29 -1.04
N PRO A 143 -25.26 -23.44 -0.40
CA PRO A 143 -24.35 -24.42 -0.99
C PRO A 143 -24.99 -25.05 -2.23
N ASP A 144 -24.16 -25.43 -3.20
CA ASP A 144 -24.60 -26.20 -4.35
C ASP A 144 -24.08 -27.65 -4.25
N PRO A 145 -24.86 -28.68 -4.60
CA PRO A 145 -24.35 -30.07 -4.58
C PRO A 145 -23.40 -30.40 -5.75
N GLN A 146 -23.43 -29.61 -6.83
CA GLN A 146 -22.60 -29.82 -8.02
C GLN A 146 -21.52 -28.73 -8.19
N GLY A 147 -21.85 -27.47 -7.87
CA GLY A 147 -20.90 -26.36 -7.74
C GLY A 147 -20.43 -26.13 -6.30
N TYR A 148 -19.58 -25.13 -6.08
CA TYR A 148 -19.16 -24.74 -4.72
C TYR A 148 -20.24 -23.90 -4.02
N VAL A 149 -20.71 -22.81 -4.64
CA VAL A 149 -21.75 -21.92 -4.09
C VAL A 149 -22.82 -21.67 -5.16
N ARG A 150 -24.10 -21.90 -4.83
CA ARG A 150 -25.23 -21.62 -5.74
C ARG A 150 -25.59 -20.15 -5.76
N GLY A 151 -25.46 -19.48 -4.62
CA GLY A 151 -25.78 -18.07 -4.45
C GLY A 151 -25.72 -17.64 -2.99
N TYR A 152 -26.11 -16.39 -2.75
CA TYR A 152 -26.16 -15.79 -1.42
C TYR A 152 -27.57 -15.27 -1.15
N VAL A 153 -27.97 -15.26 0.12
CA VAL A 153 -29.23 -14.65 0.57
C VAL A 153 -28.89 -13.56 1.56
N TYR A 154 -29.42 -12.36 1.34
CA TYR A 154 -29.29 -11.24 2.26
C TYR A 154 -30.62 -10.95 2.94
N GLU A 155 -30.61 -10.91 4.27
CA GLU A 155 -31.80 -10.69 5.08
C GLU A 155 -31.83 -9.27 5.66
N VAL A 156 -32.84 -8.48 5.28
CA VAL A 156 -33.06 -7.12 5.81
C VAL A 156 -34.54 -6.87 6.03
N ASP A 157 -34.90 -6.39 7.22
CA ASP A 157 -36.27 -6.02 7.60
C ASP A 157 -37.29 -7.17 7.34
N GLY A 158 -36.86 -8.41 7.60
CA GLY A 158 -37.66 -9.63 7.38
C GLY A 158 -37.79 -10.06 5.90
N LYS A 159 -37.19 -9.32 4.97
CA LYS A 159 -37.15 -9.67 3.55
C LYS A 159 -35.86 -10.43 3.24
N ARG A 160 -36.00 -11.45 2.40
CA ARG A 160 -34.89 -12.28 1.92
C ARG A 160 -34.63 -11.97 0.44
N ILE A 161 -33.44 -11.45 0.16
CA ILE A 161 -33.04 -11.02 -1.18
C ILE A 161 -32.01 -12.02 -1.70
N PRO A 162 -32.30 -12.79 -2.76
CA PRO A 162 -31.32 -13.67 -3.38
C PRO A 162 -30.34 -12.89 -4.26
N TYR A 163 -29.08 -13.32 -4.21
CA TYR A 163 -27.99 -12.85 -5.06
C TYR A 163 -27.32 -14.03 -5.77
N GLU A 164 -26.97 -13.83 -7.03
CA GLU A 164 -26.17 -14.77 -7.79
C GLU A 164 -24.71 -14.75 -7.31
N PRO A 165 -23.94 -15.84 -7.48
CA PRO A 165 -22.54 -15.89 -7.06
C PRO A 165 -21.67 -14.78 -7.67
N LEU A 166 -21.95 -14.38 -8.92
CA LEU A 166 -21.19 -13.33 -9.62
C LEU A 166 -21.47 -11.91 -9.09
N GLU A 167 -22.55 -11.73 -8.34
CA GLU A 167 -22.94 -10.41 -7.80
C GLU A 167 -22.31 -10.14 -6.44
N ILE A 168 -21.70 -11.16 -5.81
CA ILE A 168 -21.14 -11.07 -4.47
C ILE A 168 -19.67 -11.45 -4.50
N VAL A 169 -18.82 -10.54 -4.04
CA VAL A 169 -17.42 -10.83 -3.74
C VAL A 169 -17.34 -11.26 -2.29
N HIS A 170 -16.96 -12.51 -2.02
CA HIS A 170 -16.90 -13.07 -0.67
C HIS A 170 -15.45 -13.16 -0.18
N PHE A 171 -15.06 -12.21 0.67
CA PHE A 171 -13.79 -12.26 1.38
C PHE A 171 -13.93 -13.18 2.59
N LYS A 172 -13.05 -14.18 2.68
CA LYS A 172 -13.13 -15.21 3.70
C LYS A 172 -11.76 -15.50 4.32
N ARG A 173 -11.74 -15.75 5.63
CA ARG A 173 -10.58 -16.33 6.34
C ARG A 173 -10.61 -17.85 6.28
N TRP A 174 -9.44 -18.48 6.39
CA TRP A 174 -9.38 -19.93 6.48
C TRP A 174 -10.13 -20.44 7.72
N HIS A 175 -10.84 -21.56 7.59
CA HIS A 175 -11.57 -22.22 8.66
C HIS A 175 -11.42 -23.75 8.51
N PRO A 176 -10.88 -24.46 9.52
CA PRO A 176 -10.64 -25.91 9.41
C PRO A 176 -11.91 -26.75 9.48
N ALA A 177 -12.91 -26.30 10.25
CA ALA A 177 -14.15 -27.03 10.50
C ALA A 177 -15.36 -26.56 9.66
N ASN A 178 -15.17 -25.65 8.70
CA ASN A 178 -16.27 -25.11 7.90
C ASN A 178 -15.79 -24.77 6.50
N ASP A 179 -16.40 -25.39 5.50
CA ASP A 179 -16.01 -25.22 4.10
C ASP A 179 -16.53 -23.93 3.50
N TYR A 180 -17.57 -23.29 4.07
CA TYR A 180 -18.25 -22.14 3.50
C TYR A 180 -17.91 -20.83 4.19
N TYR A 181 -17.75 -20.82 5.51
CA TYR A 181 -17.49 -19.61 6.31
C TYR A 181 -16.06 -19.53 6.82
N GLY A 182 -15.58 -18.31 7.07
CA GLY A 182 -14.26 -18.06 7.65
C GLY A 182 -14.24 -17.96 9.16
N LEU A 183 -13.10 -18.32 9.78
CA LEU A 183 -12.88 -18.20 11.22
C LEU A 183 -12.37 -16.80 11.55
N SER A 184 -13.04 -16.10 12.47
CA SER A 184 -12.63 -14.78 12.94
C SER A 184 -11.59 -14.85 14.05
N ALA A 185 -10.73 -13.83 14.16
CA ALA A 185 -9.82 -13.69 15.31
C ALA A 185 -10.61 -13.51 16.61
N LEU A 186 -11.75 -12.81 16.54
CA LEU A 186 -12.65 -12.65 17.67
C LEU A 186 -13.17 -13.99 18.21
N SER A 187 -13.54 -14.93 17.35
CA SER A 187 -14.00 -16.26 17.77
C SER A 187 -12.89 -17.06 18.43
N ALA A 188 -11.64 -16.94 17.97
CA ALA A 188 -10.49 -17.57 18.64
C ALA A 188 -10.20 -16.95 20.02
N ALA A 189 -10.38 -15.63 20.17
CA ALA A 189 -10.17 -14.91 21.43
C ALA A 189 -11.37 -14.92 22.39
N ARG A 190 -12.47 -15.62 22.05
CA ARG A 190 -13.77 -15.48 22.72
C ARG A 190 -13.72 -15.76 24.22
N LEU A 191 -12.96 -16.77 24.65
CA LEU A 191 -12.81 -17.12 26.07
C LEU A 191 -12.12 -15.99 26.85
N ALA A 192 -10.97 -15.50 26.37
CA ALA A 192 -10.23 -14.40 26.99
C ALA A 192 -11.09 -13.12 27.08
N ILE A 193 -11.84 -12.81 26.02
CA ILE A 193 -12.79 -11.68 25.99
C ILE A 193 -13.89 -11.86 27.03
N SER A 194 -14.47 -13.05 27.12
CA SER A 194 -15.55 -13.33 28.07
C SER A 194 -15.08 -13.19 29.52
N SER A 195 -13.87 -13.67 29.82
CA SER A 195 -13.23 -13.54 31.13
C SER A 195 -12.93 -12.09 31.48
N ASP A 196 -12.32 -11.31 30.56
CA ASP A 196 -12.06 -9.88 30.78
C ASP A 196 -13.35 -9.10 31.04
N ARG A 197 -14.40 -9.38 30.27
CA ARG A 197 -15.72 -8.74 30.46
C ARG A 197 -16.36 -9.15 31.80
N ALA A 198 -16.25 -10.41 32.20
CA ALA A 198 -16.75 -10.89 33.49
C ALA A 198 -16.01 -10.20 34.65
N MET A 199 -14.68 -10.06 34.56
CA MET A 199 -13.87 -9.33 35.53
C MET A 199 -14.25 -7.85 35.59
N ALA A 200 -14.40 -7.20 34.43
CA ALA A 200 -14.80 -5.80 34.36
C ALA A 200 -16.21 -5.57 34.95
N ARG A 201 -17.16 -6.47 34.65
CA ARG A 201 -18.51 -6.41 35.19
C ARG A 201 -18.54 -6.67 36.69
N TRP A 202 -17.77 -7.65 37.16
CA TRP A 202 -17.65 -7.91 38.60
C TRP A 202 -17.08 -6.69 39.33
N ASN A 203 -16.02 -6.07 38.78
CA ASN A 203 -15.46 -4.84 39.34
C ASN A 203 -16.49 -3.71 39.36
N HIS A 204 -17.17 -3.48 38.24
CA HIS A 204 -18.23 -2.48 38.14
C HIS A 204 -19.33 -2.71 39.17
N ASN A 205 -19.81 -3.94 39.36
CA ASN A 205 -20.88 -4.25 40.29
C ASN A 205 -20.42 -4.24 41.77
N THR A 206 -19.16 -4.57 42.02
CA THR A 206 -18.57 -4.56 43.36
C THR A 206 -18.34 -3.15 43.87
N PHE A 207 -17.89 -2.24 43.01
CA PHE A 207 -17.59 -0.84 43.37
C PHE A 207 -18.63 0.17 42.91
N GLY A 208 -19.61 -0.27 42.12
CA GLY A 208 -20.74 0.54 41.68
C GLY A 208 -21.76 0.77 42.79
N GLN A 209 -22.89 1.36 42.43
CA GLN A 209 -23.92 1.76 43.39
C GLN A 209 -24.52 0.59 44.19
N ASP A 210 -24.45 -0.63 43.65
CA ASP A 210 -25.06 -1.82 44.23
C ASP A 210 -24.21 -2.51 45.32
N ASN A 211 -22.97 -2.05 45.58
CA ASN A 211 -22.08 -2.54 46.66
C ASN A 211 -22.15 -4.08 46.82
N GLY A 212 -21.87 -4.82 45.74
CA GLY A 212 -22.14 -6.26 45.61
C GLY A 212 -21.43 -7.21 46.59
N VAL A 213 -20.67 -6.69 47.55
CA VAL A 213 -20.02 -7.46 48.61
C VAL A 213 -20.46 -6.89 49.97
N PRO A 214 -21.15 -7.68 50.83
CA PRO A 214 -21.41 -7.27 52.20
C PRO A 214 -20.08 -6.91 52.88
N ALA A 215 -19.98 -5.70 53.42
CA ALA A 215 -18.74 -5.22 54.04
C ALA A 215 -18.27 -6.13 55.19
N GLY A 216 -19.19 -6.87 55.82
CA GLY A 216 -18.91 -7.88 56.84
C GLY A 216 -20.20 -8.42 57.46
N ILE A 217 -20.07 -9.48 58.27
CA ILE A 217 -21.14 -10.00 59.11
C ILE A 217 -20.98 -9.42 60.52
N VAL A 218 -22.11 -8.95 61.05
CA VAL A 218 -22.23 -8.58 62.46
C VAL A 218 -22.80 -9.78 63.20
N ALA A 219 -22.00 -10.43 64.06
CA ALA A 219 -22.45 -11.52 64.90
C ALA A 219 -22.82 -10.99 66.29
N ILE A 220 -24.09 -11.15 66.69
CA ILE A 220 -24.58 -10.79 68.02
C ILE A 220 -24.71 -12.08 68.83
N GLN A 221 -23.98 -12.17 69.95
CA GLN A 221 -23.87 -13.41 70.74
C GLN A 221 -25.05 -13.65 71.70
N ASP A 222 -25.78 -12.60 72.07
CA ASP A 222 -26.91 -12.69 72.99
C ASP A 222 -28.25 -12.82 72.26
N ASN A 223 -29.19 -13.56 72.86
CA ASN A 223 -30.57 -13.66 72.35
C ASN A 223 -31.31 -12.33 72.59
N ILE A 224 -31.36 -11.49 71.56
CA ILE A 224 -32.09 -10.23 71.51
C ILE A 224 -33.54 -10.47 71.12
N THR A 225 -34.45 -9.59 71.58
CA THR A 225 -35.84 -9.60 71.13
C THR A 225 -35.96 -9.13 69.68
N ASP A 226 -36.95 -9.61 68.94
CA ASP A 226 -37.19 -9.24 67.53
C ASP A 226 -37.32 -7.72 67.33
N GLY A 227 -37.90 -7.03 68.31
CA GLY A 227 -38.06 -5.57 68.29
C GLY A 227 -36.73 -4.81 68.39
N ASP A 228 -35.78 -5.31 69.20
CA ASP A 228 -34.44 -4.73 69.31
C ASP A 228 -33.60 -5.05 68.07
N PHE A 229 -33.74 -6.24 67.49
CA PHE A 229 -33.04 -6.62 66.26
C PHE A 229 -33.43 -5.73 65.08
N GLU A 230 -34.73 -5.47 64.86
CA GLU A 230 -35.18 -4.57 63.80
C GLU A 230 -34.82 -3.10 64.06
N ARG A 231 -34.73 -2.67 65.33
CA ARG A 231 -34.18 -1.35 65.68
C ARG A 231 -32.71 -1.23 65.27
N ILE A 232 -31.87 -2.20 65.67
CA ILE A 232 -30.44 -2.23 65.35
C ILE A 232 -30.24 -2.25 63.82
N LYS A 233 -31.02 -3.04 63.09
CA LYS A 233 -30.96 -3.12 61.62
C LYS A 233 -31.32 -1.80 60.94
N ARG A 234 -32.32 -1.07 61.43
CA ARG A 234 -32.68 0.27 60.93
C ARG A 234 -31.60 1.31 61.24
N GLU A 235 -31.14 1.37 62.49
CA GLU A 235 -30.06 2.28 62.90
C GLU A 235 -28.80 2.04 62.08
N TRP A 236 -28.46 0.76 61.87
CA TRP A 236 -27.32 0.34 61.07
C TRP A 236 -27.46 0.78 59.61
N ARG A 237 -28.60 0.52 58.96
CA ARG A 237 -28.84 0.97 57.58
C ARG A 237 -28.84 2.50 57.46
N SER A 238 -29.37 3.23 58.43
CA SER A 238 -29.33 4.69 58.41
C SER A 238 -27.91 5.25 58.57
N SER A 239 -27.08 4.58 59.37
CA SER A 239 -25.72 5.03 59.69
C SER A 239 -24.71 4.59 58.64
N TYR A 240 -24.89 3.41 58.06
CA TYR A 240 -23.92 2.70 57.21
C TYR A 240 -24.42 2.34 55.80
N GLY A 241 -25.68 2.62 55.45
CA GLY A 241 -26.27 2.30 54.15
C GLY A 241 -25.99 3.31 53.03
N GLY A 242 -25.06 4.25 53.22
CA GLY A 242 -24.66 5.22 52.20
C GLY A 242 -23.36 4.83 51.48
N ALA A 243 -23.03 5.53 50.39
CA ALA A 243 -21.82 5.31 49.58
C ALA A 243 -20.48 5.52 50.32
N GLN A 244 -20.51 6.05 51.56
CA GLN A 244 -19.32 6.25 52.38
C GLN A 244 -19.03 5.02 53.25
N ARG A 245 -17.80 4.50 53.16
CA ARG A 245 -17.27 3.51 54.11
C ARG A 245 -17.11 4.17 55.49
N LYS A 246 -18.05 3.93 56.40
CA LYS A 246 -18.02 4.43 57.79
C LYS A 246 -17.63 3.30 58.75
N THR A 247 -16.86 3.62 59.78
CA THR A 247 -16.45 2.67 60.82
C THR A 247 -17.63 2.30 61.71
N ALA A 248 -17.91 0.99 61.79
CA ALA A 248 -18.95 0.41 62.63
C ALA A 248 -18.68 0.62 64.13
N PHE A 249 -19.60 1.25 64.84
CA PHE A 249 -19.60 1.30 66.30
C PHE A 249 -20.92 0.71 66.82
N LEU A 250 -20.84 -0.28 67.70
CA LEU A 250 -22.00 -0.90 68.36
C LEU A 250 -21.84 -0.78 69.87
N ARG A 251 -22.94 -0.49 70.56
CA ARG A 251 -23.00 -0.45 72.03
C ARG A 251 -23.76 -1.68 72.54
N GLY A 252 -23.13 -2.42 73.46
CA GLY A 252 -23.71 -3.56 74.18
C GLY A 252 -23.23 -4.91 73.65
N GLY A 253 -22.68 -5.74 74.53
CA GLY A 253 -22.31 -7.13 74.27
C GLY A 253 -21.10 -7.33 73.35
N THR A 254 -20.50 -8.52 73.40
CA THR A 254 -19.33 -8.95 72.62
C THR A 254 -19.69 -9.10 71.13
N VAL A 255 -19.94 -7.99 70.45
CA VAL A 255 -20.24 -7.99 69.01
C VAL A 255 -18.93 -8.08 68.23
N THR A 256 -18.78 -9.14 67.44
CA THR A 256 -17.59 -9.34 66.61
C THR A 256 -17.91 -9.00 65.15
N TRP A 257 -17.10 -8.11 64.58
CA TRP A 257 -17.12 -7.82 63.15
C TRP A 257 -16.24 -8.84 62.43
N GLN A 258 -16.82 -9.59 61.51
CA GLN A 258 -16.06 -10.46 60.62
C GLN A 258 -16.04 -9.83 59.23
N ASN A 259 -14.84 -9.45 58.77
CA ASN A 259 -14.63 -8.96 57.41
C ASN A 259 -14.76 -10.13 56.43
N ILE A 260 -15.65 -10.02 55.44
CA ILE A 260 -15.91 -11.05 54.42
C ILE A 260 -15.46 -10.57 53.05
N GLY A 261 -15.10 -9.29 52.91
CA GLY A 261 -14.62 -8.75 51.66
C GLY A 261 -13.29 -9.37 51.27
N LEU A 262 -13.26 -10.11 50.16
CA LEU A 262 -12.02 -10.50 49.49
C LEU A 262 -11.19 -9.24 49.21
N SER A 263 -9.92 -9.23 49.62
CA SER A 263 -9.04 -8.11 49.32
C SER A 263 -8.76 -8.08 47.82
N HIS A 264 -8.75 -6.89 47.22
CA HIS A 264 -8.42 -6.72 45.80
C HIS A 264 -7.00 -7.20 45.48
N THR A 265 -6.12 -7.20 46.49
CA THR A 265 -4.77 -7.78 46.43
C THR A 265 -4.80 -9.30 46.23
N ASP A 266 -5.81 -9.99 46.75
CA ASP A 266 -5.89 -11.46 46.73
C ASP A 266 -6.38 -12.00 45.39
N LEU A 267 -7.09 -11.18 44.61
CA LEU A 267 -7.68 -11.58 43.32
C LEU A 267 -6.86 -11.16 42.10
N ASP A 268 -5.79 -10.37 42.29
CA ASP A 268 -4.84 -9.91 41.25
C ASP A 268 -5.50 -9.54 39.89
N PHE A 269 -6.68 -8.92 39.95
CA PHE A 269 -7.50 -8.64 38.77
C PHE A 269 -6.75 -7.83 37.73
N LEU A 270 -5.89 -6.90 38.16
CA LEU A 270 -5.12 -6.05 37.28
C LEU A 270 -4.18 -6.88 36.40
N LYS A 271 -3.45 -7.84 36.97
CA LYS A 271 -2.57 -8.73 36.18
C LYS A 271 -3.38 -9.66 35.30
N GLY A 272 -4.52 -10.19 35.76
CA GLY A 272 -5.40 -11.00 34.93
C GLY A 272 -5.95 -10.24 33.71
N ARG A 273 -6.36 -8.97 33.89
CA ARG A 273 -6.80 -8.12 32.77
C ARG A 273 -5.66 -7.76 31.81
N GLN A 274 -4.44 -7.54 32.33
CA GLN A 274 -3.26 -7.34 31.48
C GLN A 274 -2.93 -8.60 30.67
N ALA A 275 -3.00 -9.79 31.29
CA ALA A 275 -2.79 -11.06 30.61
C ALA A 275 -3.83 -11.29 29.50
N HIS A 276 -5.12 -11.04 29.77
CA HIS A 276 -6.17 -11.14 28.76
C HIS A 276 -6.02 -10.09 27.65
N ARG A 277 -5.61 -8.86 27.98
CA ARG A 277 -5.29 -7.85 26.96
C ARG A 277 -4.20 -8.37 26.03
N ASP A 278 -3.10 -8.88 26.59
CA ASP A 278 -1.96 -9.33 25.80
C ASP A 278 -2.31 -10.57 24.97
N GLU A 279 -3.09 -11.50 25.52
CA GLU A 279 -3.66 -12.65 24.80
C GLU A 279 -4.53 -12.21 23.61
N ILE A 280 -5.47 -11.27 23.84
CA ILE A 280 -6.36 -10.73 22.79
C ILE A 280 -5.51 -10.06 21.70
N LEU A 281 -4.62 -9.14 22.06
CA LEU A 281 -3.79 -8.41 21.09
C LEU A 281 -2.92 -9.35 20.26
N ASN A 282 -2.32 -10.37 20.88
CA ASN A 282 -1.53 -11.38 20.18
C ASN A 282 -2.37 -12.19 19.17
N ILE A 283 -3.62 -12.55 19.48
CA ILE A 283 -4.52 -13.26 18.55
C ILE A 283 -4.87 -12.41 17.33
N PHE A 284 -5.07 -11.10 17.52
CA PHE A 284 -5.28 -10.16 16.40
C PHE A 284 -3.97 -9.84 15.64
N GLY A 285 -2.81 -10.23 16.18
CA GLY A 285 -1.49 -9.98 15.60
C GLY A 285 -0.95 -8.58 15.90
N ILE A 286 -1.42 -7.93 16.96
CA ILE A 286 -0.94 -6.60 17.36
C ILE A 286 0.13 -6.76 18.43
N PRO A 287 1.38 -6.36 18.17
CA PRO A 287 2.43 -6.39 19.17
C PRO A 287 2.08 -5.49 20.36
N VAL A 288 2.17 -6.03 21.58
CA VAL A 288 1.87 -5.30 22.83
C VAL A 288 2.73 -4.03 22.97
N GLY A 289 3.94 -4.02 22.39
CA GLY A 289 4.83 -2.86 22.36
C GLY A 289 4.23 -1.60 21.71
N LEU A 290 3.21 -1.74 20.85
CA LEU A 290 2.51 -0.59 20.27
C LEU A 290 1.54 0.10 21.24
N VAL A 291 1.10 -0.61 22.28
CA VAL A 291 0.08 -0.15 23.24
C VAL A 291 0.68 -0.01 24.65
N SER A 292 1.92 -0.47 24.85
CA SER A 292 2.60 -0.46 26.15
C SER A 292 3.07 0.95 26.55
N GLU A 293 2.82 1.31 27.80
CA GLU A 293 3.25 2.58 28.40
C GLU A 293 4.78 2.68 28.57
N ASN A 294 5.49 1.55 28.60
CA ASN A 294 6.94 1.49 28.85
C ASN A 294 7.78 1.28 27.58
N ALA A 295 7.21 1.52 26.39
CA ALA A 295 7.92 1.32 25.13
C ALA A 295 8.96 2.44 24.89
N THR A 296 10.24 2.07 24.77
CA THR A 296 11.27 2.98 24.21
C THR A 296 11.04 3.18 22.71
N GLU A 297 11.53 4.27 22.13
CA GLU A 297 11.36 4.56 20.70
C GLU A 297 11.86 3.43 19.80
N ALA A 298 13.02 2.83 20.16
CA ALA A 298 13.57 1.69 19.44
C ALA A 298 12.64 0.47 19.46
N ASN A 299 12.02 0.18 20.62
CA ASN A 299 11.08 -0.93 20.75
C ASN A 299 9.77 -0.66 19.99
N ALA A 300 9.30 0.58 19.99
CA ALA A 300 8.10 0.99 19.24
C ALA A 300 8.30 0.82 17.73
N LYS A 301 9.44 1.25 17.17
CA LYS A 301 9.77 1.06 15.75
C LYS A 301 9.83 -0.41 15.34
N VAL A 302 10.42 -1.26 16.18
CA VAL A 302 10.46 -2.71 15.94
C VAL A 302 9.06 -3.32 16.00
N ALA A 303 8.23 -2.88 16.96
CA ALA A 303 6.86 -3.34 17.10
C ALA A 303 5.98 -2.92 15.89
N GLU A 304 6.13 -1.69 15.40
CA GLU A 304 5.44 -1.21 14.21
C GLU A 304 5.83 -2.01 12.95
N ARG A 305 7.14 -2.25 12.78
CA ARG A 305 7.64 -3.11 11.70
C ARG A 305 7.05 -4.51 11.77
N GLN A 306 7.04 -5.12 12.96
CA GLN A 306 6.45 -6.45 13.15
C GLN A 306 4.95 -6.47 12.83
N PHE A 307 4.21 -5.43 13.24
CA PHE A 307 2.79 -5.29 12.93
C PHE A 307 2.55 -5.21 11.41
N ILE A 308 3.29 -4.35 10.71
CA ILE A 308 3.13 -4.18 9.26
C ILE A 308 3.49 -5.47 8.51
N GLU A 309 4.66 -6.03 8.79
CA GLU A 309 5.18 -7.19 8.04
C GLU A 309 4.41 -8.49 8.32
N ARG A 310 4.10 -8.77 9.60
CA ARG A 310 3.55 -10.08 9.99
C ARG A 310 2.03 -10.11 10.06
N THR A 311 1.39 -8.95 10.24
CA THR A 311 -0.07 -8.90 10.48
C THR A 311 -0.78 -8.19 9.35
N LEU A 312 -0.36 -6.97 9.00
CA LEU A 312 -1.09 -6.16 8.04
C LEU A 312 -0.86 -6.63 6.59
N TRP A 313 0.41 -6.80 6.20
CA TRP A 313 0.78 -7.16 4.84
C TRP A 313 0.14 -8.47 4.34
N PRO A 314 0.13 -9.58 5.09
CA PRO A 314 -0.54 -10.81 4.64
C PRO A 314 -2.06 -10.64 4.45
N LYS A 315 -2.70 -9.77 5.24
CA LYS A 315 -4.14 -9.48 5.11
C LYS A 315 -4.41 -8.68 3.83
N LEU A 316 -3.57 -7.71 3.51
CA LEU A 316 -3.64 -6.90 2.28
C LEU A 316 -3.42 -7.78 1.04
N VAL A 317 -2.39 -8.62 1.03
CA VAL A 317 -2.11 -9.54 -0.09
C VAL A 317 -3.30 -10.46 -0.34
N ARG A 318 -3.89 -11.03 0.72
CA ARG A 318 -5.09 -11.88 0.60
C ARG A 318 -6.26 -11.12 -0.02
N LEU A 319 -6.48 -9.88 0.39
CA LEU A 319 -7.56 -9.05 -0.13
C LEU A 319 -7.32 -8.72 -1.61
N ALA A 320 -6.10 -8.31 -1.97
CA ALA A 320 -5.69 -8.01 -3.34
C ALA A 320 -5.81 -9.21 -4.28
N GLN A 321 -5.41 -10.40 -3.83
CA GLN A 321 -5.58 -11.64 -4.60
C GLN A 321 -7.06 -11.99 -4.82
N LYS A 322 -7.90 -11.76 -3.80
CA LYS A 322 -9.35 -11.99 -3.94
C LYS A 322 -9.99 -11.01 -4.92
N ILE A 323 -9.61 -9.73 -4.87
CA ILE A 323 -10.02 -8.72 -5.86
C ILE A 323 -9.55 -9.12 -7.26
N THR A 324 -8.31 -9.59 -7.38
CA THR A 324 -7.75 -10.07 -8.65
C THR A 324 -8.57 -11.23 -9.23
N GLN A 325 -8.98 -12.16 -8.37
CA GLN A 325 -9.75 -13.33 -8.79
C GLN A 325 -11.20 -13.01 -9.17
N GLU A 326 -11.90 -12.14 -8.42
CA GLU A 326 -13.36 -11.95 -8.57
C GLU A 326 -13.75 -10.64 -9.26
N LEU A 327 -12.97 -9.56 -9.13
CA LEU A 327 -13.30 -8.24 -9.70
C LEU A 327 -12.58 -7.93 -11.01
N LEU A 328 -11.32 -8.34 -11.16
CA LEU A 328 -10.57 -8.06 -12.40
C LEU A 328 -11.09 -8.80 -13.65
N PRO A 329 -11.70 -10.00 -13.58
CA PRO A 329 -12.26 -10.64 -14.76
C PRO A 329 -13.38 -9.85 -15.46
N PHE A 330 -13.99 -8.85 -14.81
CA PHE A 330 -14.95 -7.95 -15.44
C PHE A 330 -14.30 -6.97 -16.42
N TYR A 331 -12.97 -6.82 -16.40
CA TYR A 331 -12.20 -5.91 -17.23
C TYR A 331 -11.37 -6.69 -18.26
N PRO A 332 -11.30 -6.25 -19.53
CA PRO A 332 -10.61 -7.00 -20.58
C PRO A 332 -9.09 -6.87 -20.42
N GLY A 333 -8.39 -7.99 -20.24
CA GLY A 333 -6.93 -8.07 -20.16
C GLY A 333 -6.43 -8.83 -18.94
N GLU A 334 -5.16 -9.22 -18.95
CA GLU A 334 -4.53 -9.86 -17.79
C GLU A 334 -4.09 -8.79 -16.79
N HIS A 335 -4.87 -8.62 -15.74
CA HIS A 335 -4.62 -7.63 -14.70
C HIS A 335 -4.38 -8.29 -13.35
N ILE A 336 -3.56 -7.67 -12.52
CA ILE A 336 -3.34 -8.03 -11.11
C ILE A 336 -3.56 -6.78 -10.27
N ALA A 337 -4.30 -6.93 -9.17
CA ALA A 337 -4.40 -5.90 -8.15
C ALA A 337 -3.33 -6.15 -7.08
N GLU A 338 -2.54 -5.13 -6.76
CA GLU A 338 -1.54 -5.16 -5.70
C GLU A 338 -1.66 -3.90 -4.84
N PHE A 339 -1.47 -4.05 -3.53
CA PHE A 339 -1.34 -2.91 -2.64
C PHE A 339 0.07 -2.34 -2.73
N GLU A 340 0.20 -1.02 -2.58
CA GLU A 340 1.51 -0.38 -2.47
C GLU A 340 2.28 -0.94 -1.26
N ASP A 341 3.56 -1.25 -1.44
CA ASP A 341 4.37 -1.88 -0.41
C ASP A 341 4.74 -0.86 0.68
N ILE A 342 4.05 -0.96 1.82
CA ILE A 342 4.27 -0.13 3.01
C ILE A 342 5.27 -0.73 4.00
N ARG A 343 5.87 -1.89 3.69
CA ARG A 343 6.77 -2.55 4.65
C ARG A 343 7.99 -1.66 4.89
N PRO A 344 8.38 -1.42 6.16
CA PRO A 344 9.56 -0.62 6.46
C PRO A 344 10.80 -1.24 5.84
N THR A 345 11.26 -0.64 4.73
CA THR A 345 12.52 -1.01 4.12
C THR A 345 13.62 -0.29 4.87
N ASP A 346 14.66 -1.02 5.28
CA ASP A 346 15.84 -0.40 5.86
C ASP A 346 16.55 0.39 4.75
N THR A 347 16.29 1.70 4.72
CA THR A 347 16.87 2.60 3.73
C THR A 347 18.38 2.63 3.84
N GLN A 348 18.96 2.43 5.03
CA GLN A 348 20.42 2.42 5.20
C GLN A 348 21.00 1.14 4.62
N ALA A 349 20.43 -0.02 4.95
CA ALA A 349 20.87 -1.29 4.37
C ALA A 349 20.72 -1.30 2.84
N ARG A 350 19.62 -0.77 2.30
CA ARG A 350 19.41 -0.63 0.85
C ARG A 350 20.41 0.32 0.22
N LEU A 351 20.70 1.46 0.85
CA LEU A 351 21.71 2.41 0.35
C LEU A 351 23.12 1.82 0.38
N ASP A 352 23.45 1.04 1.40
CA ASP A 352 24.74 0.37 1.51
C ASP A 352 24.87 -0.76 0.49
N GLU A 353 23.81 -1.54 0.25
CA GLU A 353 23.76 -2.52 -0.86
C GLU A 353 23.97 -1.84 -2.22
N ILE A 354 23.28 -0.72 -2.47
CA ILE A 354 23.44 0.06 -3.70
C ILE A 354 24.88 0.61 -3.81
N ARG A 355 25.48 1.11 -2.74
CA ARG A 355 26.87 1.59 -2.73
C ARG A 355 27.86 0.49 -3.07
N THR A 356 27.68 -0.71 -2.53
CA THR A 356 28.50 -1.87 -2.87
C THR A 356 28.27 -2.30 -4.32
N ALA A 357 27.03 -2.33 -4.77
CA ALA A 357 26.66 -2.72 -6.13
C ALA A 357 27.17 -1.74 -7.20
N GLN A 358 27.22 -0.44 -6.91
CA GLN A 358 27.77 0.61 -7.79
C GLN A 358 29.23 0.38 -8.22
N ALA A 359 29.99 -0.40 -7.46
CA ALA A 359 31.37 -0.73 -7.80
C ALA A 359 31.46 -1.76 -8.95
N VAL A 360 30.45 -2.62 -9.10
CA VAL A 360 30.48 -3.81 -9.97
C VAL A 360 29.46 -3.75 -11.11
N LEU A 361 28.25 -3.27 -10.84
CA LEU A 361 27.15 -3.23 -11.81
C LEU A 361 27.20 -1.94 -12.66
N SER A 362 26.75 -2.07 -13.91
CA SER A 362 26.48 -0.92 -14.78
C SER A 362 25.30 -0.11 -14.25
N ILE A 363 25.21 1.17 -14.65
CA ILE A 363 24.12 2.06 -14.23
C ILE A 363 22.77 1.51 -14.71
N ASN A 364 22.70 0.90 -15.89
CA ASN A 364 21.49 0.28 -16.43
C ASN A 364 21.06 -0.95 -15.64
N GLU A 365 21.99 -1.78 -15.17
CA GLU A 365 21.67 -2.91 -14.30
C GLU A 365 21.16 -2.45 -12.92
N ILE A 366 21.70 -1.37 -12.37
CA ILE A 366 21.22 -0.78 -11.11
C ILE A 366 19.82 -0.17 -11.29
N ARG A 367 19.59 0.55 -12.40
CA ARG A 367 18.28 1.14 -12.74
C ARG A 367 17.20 0.07 -12.91
N ALA A 368 17.53 -1.02 -13.60
CA ALA A 368 16.63 -2.15 -13.76
C ALA A 368 16.39 -2.88 -12.44
N ARG A 369 17.46 -3.20 -11.68
CA ARG A 369 17.36 -4.06 -10.48
C ARG A 369 16.73 -3.39 -9.26
N TYR A 370 16.96 -2.09 -9.06
CA TYR A 370 16.53 -1.39 -7.83
C TYR A 370 15.40 -0.40 -8.04
N TYR A 371 15.15 0.05 -9.27
CA TYR A 371 14.20 1.13 -9.54
C TYR A 371 13.19 0.78 -10.64
N ASP A 372 13.28 -0.41 -11.26
CA ASP A 372 12.45 -0.84 -12.40
C ASP A 372 12.36 0.23 -13.51
N LEU A 373 13.42 1.02 -13.68
CA LEU A 373 13.48 2.09 -14.67
C LEU A 373 13.99 1.58 -16.02
N PRO A 374 13.54 2.18 -17.14
CA PRO A 374 14.06 1.84 -18.46
C PRO A 374 15.56 2.14 -18.56
N SER A 375 16.24 1.35 -19.41
CA SER A 375 17.65 1.52 -19.72
C SER A 375 17.91 2.89 -20.36
N ALA A 376 19.03 3.50 -19.98
CA ALA A 376 19.50 4.76 -20.55
C ALA A 376 20.67 4.50 -21.52
N PRO A 377 20.78 5.22 -22.65
CA PRO A 377 21.85 5.01 -23.64
C PRO A 377 23.27 5.17 -23.09
N TRP A 378 23.43 5.95 -22.02
CA TRP A 378 24.71 6.26 -21.37
C TRP A 378 25.01 5.37 -20.16
N GLY A 379 24.14 4.40 -19.85
CA GLY A 379 24.18 3.66 -18.58
C GLY A 379 24.90 2.30 -18.61
N GLU A 380 25.58 1.93 -19.70
CA GLU A 380 26.21 0.61 -19.84
C GLU A 380 27.54 0.45 -19.10
N VAL A 381 28.16 1.56 -18.68
CA VAL A 381 29.47 1.52 -17.98
C VAL A 381 29.28 1.59 -16.45
N PRO A 382 29.97 0.74 -15.66
CA PRO A 382 30.02 0.87 -14.20
C PRO A 382 30.58 2.22 -13.75
N VAL A 383 30.02 2.79 -12.67
CA VAL A 383 30.41 4.11 -12.15
C VAL A 383 31.88 4.16 -11.73
N SER A 384 32.42 3.04 -11.26
CA SER A 384 33.84 2.89 -10.88
C SER A 384 34.79 3.05 -12.07
N LEU A 385 34.46 2.47 -13.22
CA LEU A 385 35.24 2.58 -14.46
C LEU A 385 35.09 3.97 -15.09
N ALA A 386 33.87 4.52 -15.13
CA ALA A 386 33.62 5.88 -15.60
C ALA A 386 34.41 6.94 -14.80
N ARG A 387 34.54 6.76 -13.47
CA ARG A 387 35.41 7.62 -12.64
C ARG A 387 36.89 7.42 -12.93
N GLN A 388 37.35 6.18 -13.17
CA GLN A 388 38.75 5.94 -13.50
C GLN A 388 39.14 6.53 -14.85
N ASP A 389 38.25 6.50 -15.84
CA ASP A 389 38.49 7.13 -17.15
C ASP A 389 38.49 8.66 -17.05
N ALA A 390 37.57 9.25 -16.26
CA ALA A 390 37.57 10.68 -15.97
C ALA A 390 38.83 11.13 -15.20
N VAL A 391 39.28 10.34 -14.22
CA VAL A 391 40.51 10.60 -13.46
C VAL A 391 41.75 10.40 -14.34
N ARG A 392 41.77 9.44 -15.26
CA ARG A 392 42.85 9.28 -16.26
C ARG A 392 42.91 10.47 -17.22
N GLN A 393 41.78 10.99 -17.67
CA GLN A 393 41.71 12.23 -18.46
C GLN A 393 42.10 13.48 -17.68
N ALA A 394 41.90 13.49 -16.35
CA ALA A 394 42.32 14.61 -15.50
C ALA A 394 43.80 14.53 -15.07
N LEU A 395 44.39 13.33 -15.04
CA LEU A 395 45.80 13.07 -14.68
C LEU A 395 46.76 13.15 -15.87
N THR A 396 46.27 13.26 -17.11
CA THR A 396 47.13 13.71 -18.21
C THR A 396 47.53 15.15 -17.91
N PRO A 397 48.83 15.45 -17.68
CA PRO A 397 49.26 16.81 -17.39
C PRO A 397 48.83 17.69 -18.56
N ALA A 398 48.21 18.83 -18.26
CA ALA A 398 48.04 19.89 -19.25
C ALA A 398 49.42 20.16 -19.87
N PRO A 399 49.54 20.28 -21.21
CA PRO A 399 50.83 20.50 -21.84
C PRO A 399 51.46 21.74 -21.21
N MET A 400 52.65 21.58 -20.62
CA MET A 400 53.44 22.72 -20.16
C MET A 400 53.72 23.61 -21.36
N LEU A 401 53.45 24.90 -21.22
CA LEU A 401 53.90 25.92 -22.18
C LEU A 401 55.42 25.77 -22.35
N PRO A 402 55.95 25.66 -23.58
CA PRO A 402 57.39 25.56 -23.76
C PRO A 402 58.06 26.91 -23.49
N ASP A 403 59.19 26.87 -22.76
CA ASP A 403 60.12 28.00 -22.61
C ASP A 403 60.68 28.40 -23.98
N PRO A 404 60.90 29.70 -24.25
CA PRO A 404 61.14 30.19 -25.61
C PRO A 404 62.58 30.01 -26.16
N ASP A 405 63.52 29.41 -25.42
CA ASP A 405 64.95 29.38 -25.82
C ASP A 405 65.57 27.97 -25.72
N SER A 406 65.21 27.08 -26.64
CA SER A 406 66.10 25.95 -26.98
C SER A 406 65.80 25.41 -28.38
N ASP A 407 66.67 25.76 -29.33
CA ASP A 407 66.78 25.09 -30.63
C ASP A 407 67.43 23.71 -30.43
N ASP A 408 66.67 22.63 -30.63
CA ASP A 408 67.19 21.35 -31.15
C ASP A 408 66.03 20.50 -31.67
N GLU A 409 66.11 20.11 -32.95
CA GLU A 409 65.17 19.24 -33.65
C GLU A 409 65.17 17.82 -33.05
N VAL A 410 63.98 17.23 -32.83
CA VAL A 410 63.53 15.93 -33.39
C VAL A 410 62.14 15.56 -32.83
N GLN A 411 61.17 15.59 -33.75
CA GLN A 411 60.00 14.69 -33.93
C GLN A 411 59.24 14.15 -32.70
N THR A 412 58.04 14.69 -32.45
CA THR A 412 56.86 13.88 -32.10
C THR A 412 55.62 14.40 -32.85
N ALA A 413 55.01 13.50 -33.62
CA ALA A 413 53.87 13.77 -34.49
C ALA A 413 52.54 13.55 -33.75
N SER A 414 51.71 14.60 -33.70
CA SER A 414 50.25 14.53 -33.56
C SER A 414 49.67 15.81 -34.20
N ALA A 415 49.68 15.84 -35.53
CA ALA A 415 49.34 17.00 -36.34
C ALA A 415 47.85 17.38 -36.18
N ALA A 416 47.60 18.63 -35.78
CA ALA A 416 46.37 19.33 -36.14
C ALA A 416 46.25 19.31 -37.67
N LYS A 417 45.17 18.75 -38.21
CA LYS A 417 44.95 18.69 -39.66
C LYS A 417 44.83 20.11 -40.21
N SER A 418 45.67 20.47 -41.17
CA SER A 418 45.55 21.76 -41.86
C SER A 418 44.31 21.77 -42.76
N GLN A 419 43.75 22.94 -43.05
CA GLN A 419 42.61 23.09 -43.97
C GLN A 419 42.90 22.49 -45.37
N ALA A 420 44.15 22.55 -45.82
CA ALA A 420 44.60 21.94 -47.08
C ALA A 420 44.56 20.40 -47.05
N ASP A 421 44.87 19.79 -45.90
CA ASP A 421 44.84 18.32 -45.76
C ASP A 421 43.40 17.78 -45.78
N GLU A 422 42.46 18.50 -45.17
CA GLU A 422 41.03 18.15 -45.20
C GLU A 422 40.46 18.30 -46.62
N LEU A 423 40.84 19.35 -47.35
CA LEU A 423 40.42 19.59 -48.73
C LEU A 423 40.93 18.50 -49.68
N ALA A 424 42.21 18.11 -49.56
CA ALA A 424 42.80 17.00 -50.33
C ALA A 424 42.18 15.63 -49.97
N GLN A 425 41.80 15.43 -48.70
CA GLN A 425 41.08 14.22 -48.28
C GLN A 425 39.72 14.13 -48.98
N TRP A 426 38.98 15.24 -49.05
CA TRP A 426 37.68 15.29 -49.68
C TRP A 426 37.74 15.23 -51.21
N GLU A 427 38.78 15.78 -51.86
CA GLU A 427 39.01 15.61 -53.30
C GLU A 427 39.13 14.12 -53.66
N ARG A 428 39.96 13.37 -52.90
CA ARG A 428 40.13 11.92 -53.09
C ARG A 428 38.82 11.17 -52.87
N PHE A 429 38.01 11.61 -51.90
CA PHE A 429 36.70 11.01 -51.63
C PHE A 429 35.70 11.27 -52.77
N ALA A 430 35.64 12.50 -53.30
CA ALA A 430 34.78 12.87 -54.41
C ALA A 430 35.15 12.11 -55.70
N LEU A 431 36.45 12.02 -56.02
CA LEU A 431 36.94 11.24 -57.17
C LEU A 431 36.60 9.75 -57.09
N LYS A 432 36.61 9.17 -55.88
CA LYS A 432 36.23 7.77 -55.64
C LYS A 432 34.72 7.53 -55.77
N ARG A 433 33.90 8.58 -55.65
CA ARG A 433 32.44 8.54 -55.69
C ARG A 433 31.85 8.75 -57.09
N LEU A 434 32.63 9.25 -58.05
CA LEU A 434 32.22 9.42 -59.44
C LEU A 434 31.62 8.11 -59.99
N GLY A 435 30.31 8.11 -60.27
CA GLY A 435 29.56 6.94 -60.77
C GLY A 435 28.93 6.00 -59.72
N ARG A 436 28.88 6.36 -58.43
CA ARG A 436 28.21 5.58 -57.36
C ARG A 436 27.17 6.42 -56.58
N SER A 437 25.91 5.98 -56.55
CA SER A 437 24.84 6.63 -55.76
C SER A 437 24.75 6.05 -54.34
N GLY A 438 24.84 6.90 -53.32
CA GLY A 438 24.63 6.56 -51.90
C GLY A 438 25.91 6.62 -51.05
N GLY A 439 26.07 7.70 -50.28
CA GLY A 439 27.22 7.88 -49.40
C GLY A 439 27.11 9.15 -48.53
N ARG A 440 27.91 9.17 -47.45
CA ARG A 440 27.98 10.21 -46.40
C ARG A 440 27.95 11.64 -47.00
N PRO A 441 27.18 12.57 -46.40
CA PRO A 441 27.19 13.99 -46.80
C PRO A 441 28.58 14.59 -46.58
N PHE A 442 28.89 15.67 -47.31
CA PHE A 442 30.11 16.44 -47.15
C PHE A 442 30.07 17.13 -45.79
N GLU A 443 30.88 16.65 -44.84
CA GLU A 443 30.95 17.14 -43.46
C GLU A 443 32.35 17.72 -43.24
N VAL A 444 32.42 18.98 -42.83
CA VAL A 444 33.67 19.71 -42.70
C VAL A 444 33.97 19.97 -41.22
N THR A 445 35.25 19.92 -40.87
CA THR A 445 35.73 20.16 -39.49
C THR A 445 36.55 21.44 -39.37
N VAL A 446 37.31 21.82 -40.40
CA VAL A 446 38.30 22.92 -40.36
C VAL A 446 38.11 23.95 -41.49
N ILE A 447 37.53 23.58 -42.64
CA ILE A 447 37.28 24.49 -43.77
C ILE A 447 36.08 25.44 -43.43
N PRO A 448 36.12 26.73 -43.80
CA PRO A 448 35.00 27.66 -43.60
C PRO A 448 33.69 27.20 -44.27
N ASP A 449 32.55 27.41 -43.59
CA ASP A 449 31.23 26.94 -44.03
C ASP A 449 30.80 27.49 -45.41
N GLU A 450 31.17 28.74 -45.73
CA GLU A 450 30.86 29.36 -47.04
C GLU A 450 31.55 28.61 -48.19
N LEU A 451 32.84 28.29 -48.02
CA LEU A 451 33.62 27.55 -49.01
C LEU A 451 33.14 26.09 -49.12
N ALA A 452 32.73 25.50 -47.99
CA ALA A 452 32.12 24.16 -47.97
C ALA A 452 30.81 24.11 -48.77
N PHE A 453 29.96 25.13 -48.64
CA PHE A 453 28.72 25.25 -49.40
C PHE A 453 28.98 25.39 -50.91
N GLU A 454 29.91 26.25 -51.32
CA GLU A 454 30.30 26.42 -52.73
C GLU A 454 30.82 25.11 -53.36
N ILE A 455 31.71 24.39 -52.65
CA ILE A 455 32.22 23.08 -53.11
C ILE A 455 31.07 22.09 -53.27
N SER A 456 30.16 22.01 -52.28
CA SER A 456 29.03 21.07 -52.35
C SER A 456 28.09 21.36 -53.53
N ALA A 457 27.84 22.63 -53.83
CA ALA A 457 27.01 23.06 -54.95
C ALA A 457 27.68 22.75 -56.30
N LYS A 458 28.98 23.02 -56.44
CA LYS A 458 29.74 22.74 -57.67
C LYS A 458 29.93 21.24 -57.90
N LEU A 459 30.06 20.43 -56.85
CA LEU A 459 30.15 18.98 -56.95
C LEU A 459 28.84 18.32 -57.41
N LEU A 460 27.68 18.94 -57.17
CA LEU A 460 26.40 18.45 -57.71
C LEU A 460 26.30 18.62 -59.23
N ALA A 461 27.04 19.58 -59.82
CA ALA A 461 27.07 19.84 -61.24
C ALA A 461 28.25 19.16 -61.98
N ALA A 462 29.12 18.44 -61.25
CA ALA A 462 30.34 17.87 -61.80
C ALA A 462 30.17 16.39 -62.20
N ASP A 463 30.12 16.13 -63.50
CA ASP A 463 29.89 14.78 -64.06
C ASP A 463 31.18 14.08 -64.52
N SER A 464 32.32 14.77 -64.46
CA SER A 464 33.60 14.26 -64.97
C SER A 464 34.72 14.38 -63.93
N LYS A 465 35.74 13.52 -64.07
CA LYS A 465 36.92 13.52 -63.22
C LYS A 465 37.68 14.86 -63.26
N GLU A 466 37.67 15.50 -64.42
CA GLU A 466 38.32 16.80 -64.65
C GLU A 466 37.54 17.94 -63.98
N ALA A 467 36.20 17.90 -64.02
CA ALA A 467 35.35 18.88 -63.35
C ALA A 467 35.51 18.83 -61.82
N ILE A 468 35.59 17.63 -61.22
CA ILE A 468 35.80 17.49 -59.77
C ILE A 468 37.15 18.10 -59.36
N LYS A 469 38.22 17.84 -60.12
CA LYS A 469 39.54 18.41 -59.83
C LYS A 469 39.55 19.93 -59.91
N ALA A 470 38.91 20.50 -60.93
CA ALA A 470 38.83 21.95 -61.09
C ALA A 470 38.13 22.63 -59.90
N VAL A 471 37.07 22.01 -59.36
CA VAL A 471 36.36 22.53 -58.18
C VAL A 471 37.26 22.59 -56.93
N PHE A 472 38.07 21.56 -56.70
CA PHE A 472 38.98 21.53 -55.55
C PHE A 472 40.24 22.39 -55.76
N GLU A 473 40.73 22.55 -56.99
CA GLU A 473 41.82 23.50 -57.31
C GLU A 473 41.37 24.96 -57.09
N GLU A 474 40.17 25.33 -57.55
CA GLU A 474 39.60 26.67 -57.32
C GLU A 474 39.37 26.93 -55.83
N ALA A 475 38.89 25.94 -55.10
CA ALA A 475 38.72 26.02 -53.65
C ALA A 475 40.05 26.18 -52.91
N GLN A 476 41.13 25.52 -53.36
CA GLN A 476 42.46 25.68 -52.79
C GLN A 476 43.04 27.08 -53.04
N VAL A 477 42.82 27.66 -54.24
CA VAL A 477 43.24 29.03 -54.56
C VAL A 477 42.52 30.04 -53.67
N ARG A 478 41.21 29.87 -53.48
CA ARG A 478 40.39 30.76 -52.64
C ARG A 478 40.71 30.62 -51.15
N LEU A 479 41.05 29.42 -50.69
CA LEU A 479 41.56 29.17 -49.35
C LEU A 479 42.90 29.89 -49.11
N ASN A 480 43.80 29.86 -50.09
CA ASN A 480 45.07 30.59 -50.01
C ASN A 480 44.85 32.12 -50.04
N ALA A 481 43.92 32.62 -50.85
CA ALA A 481 43.57 34.05 -50.89
C ALA A 481 42.96 34.55 -49.57
N LEU A 482 42.14 33.72 -48.91
CA LEU A 482 41.60 34.00 -47.57
C LEU A 482 42.68 34.00 -46.48
N ALA A 483 43.75 33.20 -46.65
CA ALA A 483 44.88 33.18 -45.74
C ALA A 483 45.81 34.41 -45.88
N ASP A 484 45.86 35.01 -47.08
CA ASP A 484 46.73 36.16 -47.39
C ASP A 484 46.09 37.54 -47.11
N GLY A 485 44.82 37.60 -46.67
CA GLY A 485 44.24 38.82 -46.06
C GLY A 485 43.82 39.94 -47.03
N ASP A 486 43.55 39.66 -48.31
CA ASP A 486 42.92 40.61 -49.23
C ASP A 486 41.38 40.48 -49.18
N ALA A 487 40.78 41.16 -48.21
CA ALA A 487 39.36 41.51 -48.21
C ALA A 487 39.25 43.02 -48.46
N ASP A 488 39.10 43.42 -49.73
CA ASP A 488 38.25 44.53 -50.20
C ASP A 488 38.59 44.92 -51.65
N GLY A 489 37.57 44.96 -52.51
CA GLY A 489 37.70 45.52 -53.86
C GLY A 489 36.64 45.05 -54.84
N ASP A 490 35.38 45.40 -54.61
CA ASP A 490 34.58 46.18 -55.58
C ASP A 490 33.15 46.35 -55.08
N GLY A 491 32.80 47.61 -54.84
CA GLY A 491 31.44 48.06 -54.58
C GLY A 491 30.73 48.56 -55.83
N GLU A 492 29.42 48.73 -55.63
CA GLU A 492 28.53 49.73 -56.23
C GLU A 492 27.49 49.33 -57.30
N ALA A 493 26.28 49.85 -57.03
CA ALA A 493 25.06 49.98 -57.84
C ALA A 493 24.19 48.71 -57.97
N VAL A 494 22.89 48.67 -57.60
CA VAL A 494 21.82 49.66 -57.80
C VAL A 494 20.69 49.43 -56.77
N GLN A 495 20.14 50.53 -56.23
CA GLN A 495 18.85 50.61 -55.50
C GLN A 495 17.67 50.76 -56.49
N GLU A 496 16.45 50.50 -55.99
CA GLU A 496 15.11 50.58 -56.64
C GLU A 496 14.69 49.28 -57.36
N GLU A 497 13.56 48.66 -57.04
CA GLU A 497 12.23 49.28 -57.08
C GLU A 497 11.24 48.64 -56.09
N THR A 498 10.35 49.49 -55.60
CA THR A 498 9.18 49.18 -54.78
C THR A 498 8.06 48.63 -55.68
N ARG A 499 7.59 47.40 -55.45
CA ARG A 499 6.14 47.06 -55.34
C ARG A 499 5.89 45.64 -54.88
#